data_AF-A0A946ZX30-F1
#
_entry.id   AF-A0A946ZX30-F1
#
_cell.length_a   1.000
_cell.length_b   1.000
_cell.length_c   1.000
_cell.angle_alpha   90.00
_cell.angle_beta   90.00
_cell.angle_gamma   90.00
#
_symmetry.space_group_name_H-M   'P 1'
#
loop_
_entity.id
_entity.type
_entity.pdbx_description
1 polymer ?
#
loop_
_entity_poly.entity_id
_entity_poly.type
_entity_poly.pdbx_seq_one_letter_code
_entity_poly.pdbx_strand_id
1 'polypeptide(L)' 'IYTFVAVDDAGIPVEVPPLKPETPLEQERFEAALRRKQLSLVLAGKLNPHDATELKALFQD' A
#
# COMPACT_ATOMS: atom_id res chain seq x y z
N ILE A 1 0.88 11.78 5.13
CA ILE A 1 1.61 10.52 4.83
C ILE A 1 2.40 10.74 3.56
N TYR A 2 3.67 10.31 3.54
CA TYR A 2 4.54 10.43 2.39
C TYR A 2 4.73 9.06 1.74
N THR A 3 4.86 9.04 0.41
CA THR A 3 5.21 7.85 -0.36
C THR A 3 6.48 8.16 -1.13
N PHE A 4 7.49 7.31 -0.98
CA PHE A 4 8.75 7.42 -1.70
C PHE A 4 8.83 6.32 -2.75
N VAL A 5 9.44 6.64 -3.88
CA VAL A 5 9.67 5.72 -5.01
C VAL A 5 11.17 5.70 -5.27
N ALA A 6 11.78 4.51 -5.21
CA ALA A 6 13.16 4.34 -5.62
C ALA A 6 13.24 4.39 -7.15
N VAL A 7 14.23 5.10 -7.68
CA VAL A 7 14.48 5.23 -9.12
C VAL A 7 15.95 4.98 -9.43
N ASP A 8 16.24 4.49 -10.63
CA ASP A 8 17.61 4.37 -11.15
C ASP A 8 18.13 5.69 -11.73
N ASP A 9 19.34 5.66 -12.29
CA ASP A 9 19.97 6.82 -12.94
C ASP A 9 19.18 7.36 -14.15
N ALA A 10 18.30 6.54 -14.75
CA ALA A 10 17.41 6.94 -15.83
C ALA A 10 16.04 7.46 -15.34
N GLY A 11 15.81 7.49 -14.02
CA GLY A 11 14.56 7.93 -13.41
C GLY A 11 13.44 6.88 -13.47
N ILE A 12 13.76 5.63 -13.80
CA ILE A 12 12.79 4.54 -13.90
C ILE A 12 12.60 3.92 -12.51
N PRO A 13 11.36 3.65 -12.07
CA PRO A 13 11.11 2.99 -10.80
C PRO A 13 11.81 1.62 -10.72
N VAL A 14 12.52 1.38 -9.63
CA VAL A 14 13.21 0.10 -9.36
C VAL A 14 12.60 -0.63 -8.17
N GLU A 15 12.76 -1.95 -8.16
CA GLU A 15 12.34 -2.78 -7.03
C GLU A 15 13.18 -2.48 -5.79
N VAL A 16 12.51 -2.45 -4.63
CA VAL A 16 13.15 -2.29 -3.32
C VAL A 16 13.00 -3.57 -2.52
N PRO A 17 13.94 -3.89 -1.62
CA PRO A 17 13.82 -5.05 -0.74
C PRO A 17 12.50 -5.02 0.06
N PRO A 18 11.84 -6.18 0.24
CA PRO A 18 10.59 -6.24 0.99
C PRO A 18 10.84 -5.96 2.48
N LEU A 19 9.93 -5.22 3.11
CA LEU A 19 9.93 -4.98 4.55
C LEU A 19 9.05 -6.02 5.25
N LYS A 20 9.60 -6.69 6.26
CA LYS A 20 8.83 -7.53 7.19
C LYS A 20 8.70 -6.79 8.53
N PRO A 21 7.48 -6.43 8.98
CA PRO A 21 7.30 -5.81 10.29
C PRO A 21 7.55 -6.81 11.42
N GLU A 22 8.15 -6.39 12.52
CA GLU A 22 8.54 -7.27 13.63
C GLU A 22 7.71 -6.99 14.89
N THR A 23 7.52 -5.72 15.23
CA THR A 23 6.76 -5.33 16.43
C THR A 23 5.26 -5.23 16.16
N PRO A 24 4.39 -5.35 17.20
CA PRO A 24 2.95 -5.16 17.02
C PRO A 24 2.59 -3.79 16.41
N LEU A 25 3.30 -2.74 16.82
CA LEU A 25 3.11 -1.39 16.28
C LEU A 25 3.50 -1.30 14.79
N GLU A 26 4.56 -1.99 14.37
CA GLU A 26 4.96 -2.03 12.96
C GLU A 26 3.96 -2.81 12.12
N GLN A 27 3.43 -3.92 12.62
CA GLN A 27 2.41 -4.71 11.93
C GLN A 27 1.14 -3.87 11.69
N GLU A 28 0.65 -3.19 12.73
CA GLU A 28 -0.50 -2.28 12.63
C GLU A 28 -0.25 -1.18 11.57
N ARG A 29 0.94 -0.56 11.60
CA ARG A 29 1.32 0.48 10.64
C ARG A 29 1.44 -0.04 9.21
N PHE A 30 1.95 -1.26 9.05
CA PHE A 30 2.11 -1.92 7.76
C PHE A 30 0.75 -2.21 7.12
N GLU A 31 -0.18 -2.80 7.88
CA GLU A 31 -1.55 -3.04 7.42
C GLU A 31 -2.29 -1.73 7.11
N ALA A 32 -2.16 -0.72 7.97
CA ALA A 32 -2.74 0.60 7.72
C ALA A 32 -2.17 1.27 6.46
N ALA A 33 -0.91 1.03 6.12
CA ALA A 33 -0.30 1.52 4.88
C ALA A 33 -0.88 0.81 3.64
N LEU A 34 -1.11 -0.50 3.73
CA LEU A 34 -1.71 -1.27 2.65
C LEU A 34 -3.14 -0.80 2.34
N ARG A 35 -3.96 -0.56 3.37
CA ARG A 35 -5.32 0.01 3.23
C ARG A 35 -5.31 1.34 2.47
N ARG A 36 -4.41 2.27 2.87
CA ARG A 36 -4.26 3.57 2.21
C ARG A 36 -3.82 3.44 0.76
N LYS A 37 -2.90 2.52 0.46
CA LYS A 37 -2.44 2.25 -0.91
C LYS A 37 -3.60 1.73 -1.77
N GLN A 38 -4.37 0.77 -1.28
CA GLN A 38 -5.51 0.23 -2.00
C GLN A 38 -6.58 1.30 -2.28
N LEU A 39 -6.93 2.10 -1.26
CA LEU A 39 -7.86 3.22 -1.45
C LEU A 39 -7.37 4.21 -2.51
N SER A 40 -6.10 4.60 -2.45
CA SER A 40 -5.51 5.52 -3.43
C SER A 40 -5.56 4.96 -4.85
N LEU A 41 -5.33 3.65 -5.03
CA LEU A 41 -5.39 3.01 -6.34
C LEU A 41 -6.83 2.89 -6.86
N VAL A 42 -7.79 2.58 -5.98
CA VAL A 42 -9.21 2.54 -6.33
C VAL A 42 -9.69 3.91 -6.79
N LEU A 43 -9.39 4.97 -6.04
CA LEU A 43 -9.76 6.34 -6.40
C LEU A 43 -9.09 6.79 -7.71
N ALA A 44 -7.88 6.31 -8.00
CA ALA A 44 -7.19 6.57 -9.26
C ALA A 44 -7.67 5.69 -10.43
N GLY A 45 -8.63 4.78 -10.22
CA GLY A 45 -9.11 3.84 -11.23
C GLY A 45 -8.10 2.76 -11.62
N LYS A 46 -7.04 2.56 -10.82
CA LYS A 46 -5.96 1.58 -11.05
C LYS A 46 -6.15 0.25 -10.33
N LEU A 47 -7.17 0.14 -9.48
CA LEU A 47 -7.56 -1.08 -8.78
C LEU A 47 -9.09 -1.17 -8.76
N ASN A 48 -9.65 -2.31 -9.12
CA ASN A 48 -11.09 -2.53 -8.99
C ASN A 48 -11.44 -2.52 -7.48
N PRO A 49 -12.47 -1.77 -7.04
CA PRO A 49 -12.94 -1.82 -5.65
C PRO A 49 -13.18 -3.25 -5.13
N HIS A 50 -13.60 -4.17 -6.02
CA HIS A 50 -13.81 -5.57 -5.67
C HIS A 50 -12.52 -6.37 -5.45
N ASP A 51 -11.35 -5.86 -5.81
CA ASP A 51 -10.05 -6.53 -5.58
C ASP A 51 -9.31 -5.94 -4.36
N ALA A 52 -9.81 -4.84 -3.80
CA ALA A 52 -9.22 -4.18 -2.64
C ALA A 52 -9.61 -4.89 -1.33
N THR A 53 -8.99 -6.04 -1.04
CA THR A 53 -9.31 -6.91 0.10
C THR A 53 -9.25 -6.21 1.46
N GLU A 54 -8.20 -5.42 1.71
CA GLU A 54 -8.01 -4.69 2.97
C GLU A 54 -8.97 -3.51 3.10
N LEU A 55 -9.37 -2.93 1.96
CA LEU A 55 -10.36 -1.86 1.93
C LEU A 55 -11.78 -2.39 2.16
N LYS A 56 -12.12 -3.55 1.57
CA LYS A 56 -13.42 -4.21 1.80
C LYS A 56 -13.67 -4.53 3.27
N ALA A 57 -12.62 -4.90 4.00
CA ALA A 57 -12.71 -5.20 5.43
C ALA A 57 -13.21 -4.00 6.27
N LEU A 58 -13.15 -2.77 5.76
CA LEU A 58 -13.68 -1.57 6.43
C LEU A 58 -15.17 -1.31 6.16
N PHE A 59 -15.78 -1.98 5.18
CA PHE A 59 -17.18 -1.78 4.76
C PHE A 59 -18.04 -3.03 4.98
N GLN A 60 -17.47 -4.10 5.54
CA GLN A 60 -18.20 -5.28 5.97
C GLN A 60 -18.56 -5.12 7.46
N ASP A 61 -19.57 -4.28 7.71
CA ASP A 61 -20.33 -4.20 8.96
C ASP A 61 -21.84 -4.36 8.63
#